data_AF-A0A2D8A8V7-F1
#
_entry.id   AF-A0A2D8A8V7-F1
#
_cell.length_a   1.000
_cell.length_b   1.000
_cell.length_c   1.000
_cell.angle_alpha   90.00
_cell.angle_beta   90.00
_cell.angle_gamma   90.00
#
_symmetry.space_group_name_H-M   'P 1'
#
loop_
_entity.id
_entity.type
_entity.pdbx_description
1 polymer ?
#
loop_
_entity_poly.entity_id
_entity_poly.type
_entity_poly.pdbx_seq_one_letter_code
_entity_poly.pdbx_strand_id
1 'polypeptide(L)'
;MFDEHARLSAFENNGSRDFDLSGLTGLSRAEYDALKPVQWPINDTFPNGRQRFFDDGFFFTDNRKARFVPATPVLPENDHDGDLIMNTGRVRDHWHTMTRTGKSPRLAQHIAEPYAEFHPQDAAQRGIIDGQLTDVFNKRGSILVRAKVTENQRRGEIFVPMHWTSRYAGKARMGTLISDRRDPLSGQPELKFSSVNARPYSTDWRGFILTREDIGEPDHCDYWASGVIDQGFYYEIAGQGDVRTTVDHLESTMSGGNWLRLSDEQVRHHRRILIVDGRIEAVIFTHQQEAFSSRQWLIERFRDDVISNSDRRALLAGKPGNAEDTGAIICSCFQVGEKQIIKAIHAGCNSAAELGDTLKCGTNCGSCIPEIKTLITAQSETISGEVSQ
;
A
#
# COMPACT_ATOMS: atom_id res chain seq x y z
N MET A 1 -31.05 -12.94 -15.31
CA MET A 1 -29.69 -13.17 -14.80
C MET A 1 -29.67 -14.19 -13.67
N PHE A 2 -30.32 -13.97 -12.52
CA PHE A 2 -30.31 -14.98 -11.44
C PHE A 2 -31.05 -16.28 -11.79
N ASP A 3 -32.31 -16.21 -12.25
CA ASP A 3 -33.08 -17.40 -12.64
C ASP A 3 -32.35 -18.24 -13.71
N GLU A 4 -31.77 -17.56 -14.70
CA GLU A 4 -30.93 -18.21 -15.71
C GLU A 4 -29.73 -18.94 -15.09
N HIS A 5 -29.03 -18.32 -14.14
CA HIS A 5 -27.93 -18.97 -13.42
C HIS A 5 -28.39 -20.20 -12.62
N ALA A 6 -29.54 -20.10 -11.93
CA ALA A 6 -30.14 -21.22 -11.21
C ALA A 6 -30.52 -22.36 -12.16
N ARG A 7 -31.14 -22.04 -13.31
CA ARG A 7 -31.48 -23.02 -14.36
C ARG A 7 -30.24 -23.69 -14.96
N LEU A 8 -29.15 -22.94 -15.18
CA LEU A 8 -27.88 -23.50 -15.64
C LEU A 8 -27.28 -24.49 -14.62
N SER A 9 -27.40 -24.19 -13.32
CA SER A 9 -26.99 -25.12 -12.26
C SER A 9 -27.86 -26.39 -12.21
N ALA A 10 -29.12 -26.31 -12.63
CA ALA A 10 -30.06 -27.43 -12.67
C ALA A 10 -29.89 -28.29 -13.93
N PHE A 11 -29.55 -27.66 -15.07
CA PHE A 11 -29.49 -28.31 -16.38
C PHE A 11 -28.53 -29.50 -16.39
N GLU A 12 -29.07 -30.70 -16.61
CA GLU A 12 -28.34 -31.98 -16.62
C GLU A 12 -27.57 -32.28 -15.32
N ASN A 13 -27.96 -31.66 -14.19
CA ASN A 13 -27.29 -31.91 -12.91
C ASN A 13 -27.56 -33.34 -12.42
N ASN A 14 -28.85 -33.72 -12.30
CA ASN A 14 -29.28 -35.05 -11.83
C ASN A 14 -28.59 -35.49 -10.51
N GLY A 15 -28.20 -34.54 -9.65
CA GLY A 15 -27.46 -34.79 -8.40
C GLY A 15 -25.99 -35.20 -8.57
N SER A 16 -25.45 -35.12 -9.79
CA SER A 16 -24.07 -35.49 -10.13
C SER A 16 -23.05 -34.39 -9.90
N ARG A 17 -23.49 -33.12 -9.75
CA ARG A 17 -22.62 -31.97 -9.48
C ARG A 17 -22.86 -31.43 -8.07
N ASP A 18 -21.83 -30.80 -7.53
CA ASP A 18 -21.84 -30.19 -6.21
C ASP A 18 -22.71 -28.94 -6.12
N PHE A 19 -22.63 -28.10 -7.16
CA PHE A 19 -23.39 -26.86 -7.25
C PHE A 19 -24.77 -27.10 -7.87
N ASP A 20 -25.83 -26.89 -7.08
CA ASP A 20 -27.22 -27.07 -7.48
C ASP A 20 -28.13 -26.04 -6.80
N LEU A 21 -28.77 -25.19 -7.60
CA LEU A 21 -29.77 -24.20 -7.18
C LEU A 21 -31.14 -24.45 -7.83
N SER A 22 -31.42 -25.68 -8.26
CA SER A 22 -32.68 -26.04 -8.92
C SER A 22 -33.94 -25.63 -8.13
N GLY A 23 -33.89 -25.69 -6.80
CA GLY A 23 -34.97 -25.25 -5.92
C GLY A 23 -35.20 -23.73 -5.89
N LEU A 24 -34.34 -22.93 -6.53
CA LEU A 24 -34.49 -21.48 -6.71
C LEU A 24 -34.83 -21.09 -8.16
N THR A 25 -35.14 -22.06 -9.02
CA THR A 25 -35.60 -21.76 -10.39
C THR A 25 -37.02 -21.21 -10.37
N GLY A 26 -37.33 -20.31 -11.29
CA GLY A 26 -38.65 -19.71 -11.44
C GLY A 26 -38.97 -18.58 -10.46
N LEU A 27 -38.02 -18.14 -9.63
CA LEU A 27 -38.24 -16.99 -8.76
C LEU A 27 -38.56 -15.74 -9.58
N SER A 28 -39.68 -15.10 -9.23
CA SER A 28 -39.98 -13.74 -9.69
C SER A 28 -38.96 -12.76 -9.10
N ARG A 29 -38.90 -11.57 -9.69
CA ARG A 29 -38.04 -10.50 -9.18
C ARG A 29 -38.34 -10.15 -7.72
N ALA A 30 -39.62 -10.08 -7.34
CA ALA A 30 -40.02 -9.75 -5.97
C ALA A 30 -39.59 -10.84 -4.97
N GLU A 31 -39.67 -12.12 -5.36
CA GLU A 31 -39.23 -13.23 -4.50
C GLU A 31 -37.71 -13.27 -4.37
N TYR A 32 -36.97 -13.01 -5.45
CA TYR A 32 -35.52 -12.86 -5.40
C TYR A 32 -35.10 -11.69 -4.50
N ASP A 33 -35.76 -10.53 -4.64
CA ASP A 33 -35.48 -9.35 -3.82
C ASP A 33 -35.80 -9.59 -2.32
N ALA A 34 -36.75 -10.48 -2.02
CA ALA A 34 -37.09 -10.90 -0.66
C ALA A 34 -36.30 -12.12 -0.16
N LEU A 35 -35.43 -12.71 -0.98
CA LEU A 35 -34.74 -13.96 -0.66
C LEU A 35 -33.78 -13.76 0.51
N LYS A 36 -33.96 -14.57 1.56
CA LYS A 36 -33.04 -14.59 2.70
C LYS A 36 -31.77 -15.37 2.31
N PRO A 37 -30.58 -15.00 2.85
CA PRO A 37 -29.37 -15.77 2.63
C PRO A 37 -29.56 -17.24 3.00
N VAL A 38 -29.13 -18.12 2.10
CA VAL A 38 -29.30 -19.57 2.20
C VAL A 38 -28.07 -20.28 1.66
N GLN A 39 -27.69 -21.39 2.28
CA GLN A 39 -26.55 -22.20 1.87
C GLN A 39 -26.98 -23.21 0.81
N TRP A 40 -26.30 -23.19 -0.34
CA TRP A 40 -26.48 -24.21 -1.37
C TRP A 40 -25.88 -25.56 -0.92
N PRO A 41 -26.27 -26.69 -1.54
CA PRO A 41 -27.27 -26.84 -2.59
C PRO A 41 -28.70 -26.58 -2.12
N ILE A 42 -29.55 -26.09 -3.02
CA ILE A 42 -31.00 -25.95 -2.82
C ILE A 42 -31.70 -26.65 -3.96
N ASN A 43 -32.36 -27.76 -3.63
CA ASN A 43 -33.02 -28.66 -4.58
C ASN A 43 -34.11 -29.46 -3.85
N ASP A 44 -34.74 -30.41 -4.55
CA ASP A 44 -35.83 -31.21 -3.98
C ASP A 44 -35.43 -31.99 -2.72
N THR A 45 -34.15 -32.37 -2.60
CA THR A 45 -33.63 -33.07 -1.41
C THR A 45 -33.33 -32.10 -0.27
N PHE A 46 -32.84 -30.91 -0.60
CA PHE A 46 -32.46 -29.87 0.36
C PHE A 46 -33.22 -28.57 0.08
N PRO A 47 -34.56 -28.53 0.27
CA PRO A 47 -35.38 -27.39 -0.14
C PRO A 47 -35.07 -26.10 0.66
N ASN A 48 -34.46 -26.26 1.85
CA ASN A 48 -34.06 -25.16 2.72
C ASN A 48 -32.53 -24.94 2.73
N GLY A 49 -31.81 -25.52 1.78
CA GLY A 49 -30.36 -25.54 1.78
C GLY A 49 -29.77 -26.70 2.59
N ARG A 50 -28.45 -26.86 2.50
CA ARG A 50 -27.68 -27.86 3.26
C ARG A 50 -26.60 -27.18 4.07
N GLN A 51 -26.63 -27.38 5.40
CA GLN A 51 -25.73 -26.67 6.31
C GLN A 51 -24.25 -27.08 6.15
N ARG A 52 -24.01 -28.37 5.90
CA ARG A 52 -22.66 -28.92 5.75
C ARG A 52 -22.58 -29.77 4.50
N PHE A 53 -21.51 -29.57 3.74
CA PHE A 53 -21.17 -30.43 2.63
C PHE A 53 -20.59 -31.76 3.13
N PHE A 54 -20.89 -32.87 2.45
CA PHE A 54 -20.36 -34.21 2.72
C PHE A 54 -20.68 -34.82 4.11
N ASP A 55 -21.64 -34.29 4.86
CA ASP A 55 -22.06 -34.85 6.16
C ASP A 55 -22.78 -36.21 6.08
N ASP A 56 -23.07 -36.67 4.87
CA ASP A 56 -23.58 -38.02 4.52
C ASP A 56 -22.46 -38.99 4.10
N GLY A 57 -21.21 -38.52 4.01
CA GLY A 57 -20.06 -39.32 3.55
C GLY A 57 -19.99 -39.56 2.04
N PHE A 58 -20.86 -38.92 1.23
CA PHE A 58 -20.90 -39.09 -0.22
C PHE A 58 -20.19 -37.95 -0.97
N PHE A 59 -19.12 -38.29 -1.69
CA PHE A 59 -18.32 -37.34 -2.47
C PHE A 59 -18.76 -37.28 -3.95
N PHE A 60 -18.35 -36.24 -4.67
CA PHE A 60 -18.57 -36.12 -6.12
C PHE A 60 -17.51 -36.91 -6.91
N THR A 61 -17.52 -38.22 -6.71
CA THR A 61 -16.70 -39.22 -7.41
C THR A 61 -17.61 -40.37 -7.86
N ASP A 62 -17.17 -41.16 -8.86
CA ASP A 62 -18.01 -42.21 -9.47
C ASP A 62 -18.54 -43.24 -8.47
N ASN A 63 -17.78 -43.53 -7.40
CA ASN A 63 -18.17 -44.46 -6.34
C ASN A 63 -18.59 -43.76 -5.03
N ARG A 64 -18.72 -42.43 -5.06
CA ARG A 64 -19.10 -41.55 -3.95
C ARG A 64 -18.18 -41.61 -2.72
N LYS A 65 -16.97 -42.17 -2.85
CA LYS A 65 -15.95 -42.17 -1.78
C LYS A 65 -14.89 -41.11 -2.04
N ALA A 66 -14.32 -40.55 -0.98
CA ALA A 66 -13.14 -39.70 -1.09
C ALA A 66 -11.99 -40.47 -1.75
N ARG A 67 -11.22 -39.79 -2.60
CA ARG A 67 -10.02 -40.33 -3.23
C ARG A 67 -8.79 -39.70 -2.60
N PHE A 68 -7.97 -40.51 -1.94
CA PHE A 68 -6.64 -40.06 -1.51
C PHE A 68 -5.73 -40.01 -2.73
N VAL A 69 -5.04 -38.89 -2.93
CA VAL A 69 -4.10 -38.70 -4.03
C VAL A 69 -2.69 -38.65 -3.42
N PRO A 70 -1.80 -39.60 -3.73
CA PRO A 70 -0.41 -39.52 -3.28
C PRO A 70 0.28 -38.34 -3.96
N ALA A 71 0.94 -37.49 -3.18
CA ALA A 71 1.70 -36.36 -3.69
C ALA A 71 3.18 -36.55 -3.35
N THR A 72 4.04 -36.50 -4.37
CA THR A 72 5.48 -36.42 -4.20
C THR A 72 5.87 -34.94 -4.10
N PRO A 73 6.53 -34.49 -3.01
CA PRO A 73 6.97 -33.11 -2.89
C PRO A 73 7.93 -32.72 -4.01
N VAL A 74 7.67 -31.61 -4.67
CA VAL A 74 8.58 -30.98 -5.62
C VAL A 74 8.99 -29.63 -5.04
N LEU A 75 10.29 -29.39 -4.92
CA LEU A 75 10.79 -28.09 -4.47
C LEU A 75 10.69 -27.06 -5.60
N PRO A 76 10.51 -25.77 -5.28
CA PRO A 76 10.57 -24.71 -6.27
C PRO A 76 11.89 -24.77 -7.05
N GLU A 77 11.80 -24.63 -8.36
CA GLU A 77 12.99 -24.53 -9.21
C GLU A 77 13.66 -23.17 -8.99
N ASN A 78 14.93 -23.17 -8.57
CA ASN A 78 15.69 -21.95 -8.44
C ASN A 78 16.39 -21.64 -9.76
N ASP A 79 16.01 -20.51 -10.38
CA ASP A 79 16.69 -19.98 -11.56
C ASP A 79 18.15 -19.57 -11.29
N HIS A 80 18.54 -19.46 -10.02
CA HIS A 80 19.83 -18.96 -9.56
C HIS A 80 20.15 -17.55 -10.08
N ASP A 81 19.11 -16.76 -10.37
CA ASP A 81 19.24 -15.40 -10.89
C ASP A 81 19.75 -14.42 -9.81
N GLY A 82 19.66 -14.79 -8.53
CA GLY A 82 20.15 -14.02 -7.39
C GLY A 82 20.14 -14.81 -6.07
N ASP A 83 20.64 -14.17 -5.02
CA ASP A 83 20.91 -14.78 -3.72
C ASP A 83 19.82 -14.53 -2.66
N LEU A 84 18.74 -13.84 -3.04
CA LEU A 84 17.53 -13.65 -2.23
C LEU A 84 16.34 -14.36 -2.87
N ILE A 85 15.44 -14.88 -2.04
CA ILE A 85 14.13 -15.38 -2.47
C ILE A 85 13.06 -14.32 -2.17
N MET A 86 12.46 -13.78 -3.23
CA MET A 86 11.34 -12.86 -3.13
C MET A 86 10.02 -13.63 -2.97
N ASN A 87 9.39 -13.45 -1.82
CA ASN A 87 7.98 -13.76 -1.61
C ASN A 87 7.13 -12.52 -1.89
N THR A 88 5.85 -12.74 -2.15
CA THR A 88 4.89 -11.67 -2.45
C THR A 88 3.63 -11.86 -1.64
N GLY A 89 2.91 -10.77 -1.37
CA GLY A 89 1.65 -10.88 -0.64
C GLY A 89 0.90 -9.59 -0.56
N ARG A 90 -0.04 -9.56 0.39
CA ARG A 90 -0.96 -8.45 0.53
C ARG A 90 -0.60 -7.67 1.79
N VAL A 91 -0.70 -6.36 1.70
CA VAL A 91 -0.85 -5.50 2.87
C VAL A 91 -2.33 -5.35 3.19
N ARG A 92 -2.61 -5.12 4.46
CA ARG A 92 -3.97 -5.03 5.00
C ARG A 92 -4.79 -3.91 4.37
N ASP A 93 -4.16 -2.76 4.12
CA ASP A 93 -4.86 -1.51 3.80
C ASP A 93 -5.26 -1.41 2.33
N HIS A 94 -4.74 -2.29 1.48
CA HIS A 94 -4.97 -2.25 0.03
C HIS A 94 -5.78 -3.45 -0.47
N TRP A 95 -6.81 -3.15 -1.28
CA TRP A 95 -7.61 -4.16 -1.97
C TRP A 95 -7.04 -4.43 -3.35
N HIS A 96 -6.40 -5.59 -3.51
CA HIS A 96 -5.77 -6.03 -4.76
C HIS A 96 -4.93 -4.92 -5.42
N THR A 97 -5.16 -4.61 -6.69
CA THR A 97 -4.43 -3.59 -7.45
C THR A 97 -4.88 -2.15 -7.17
N MET A 98 -5.39 -1.91 -5.95
CA MET A 98 -5.85 -0.62 -5.45
C MET A 98 -6.96 0.04 -6.27
N THR A 99 -7.74 -0.73 -7.05
CA THR A 99 -8.86 -0.19 -7.84
C THR A 99 -9.98 0.44 -6.99
N ARG A 100 -10.05 0.05 -5.71
CA ARG A 100 -10.96 0.61 -4.70
C ARG A 100 -10.22 1.43 -3.65
N THR A 101 -9.23 0.85 -2.99
CA THR A 101 -8.54 1.48 -1.85
C THR A 101 -7.63 2.64 -2.27
N GLY A 102 -7.08 2.62 -3.48
CA GLY A 102 -6.28 3.73 -4.03
C GLY A 102 -7.08 5.02 -4.28
N LYS A 103 -8.41 4.97 -4.15
CA LYS A 103 -9.30 6.15 -4.21
C LYS A 103 -9.70 6.68 -2.84
N SER A 104 -9.20 6.09 -1.76
CA SER A 104 -9.54 6.49 -0.39
C SER A 104 -8.34 7.19 0.25
N PRO A 105 -8.38 8.51 0.46
CA PRO A 105 -7.31 9.25 1.14
C PRO A 105 -6.95 8.63 2.49
N ARG A 106 -7.98 8.25 3.25
CA ARG A 106 -7.84 7.62 4.56
C ARG A 106 -7.06 6.30 4.54
N LEU A 107 -7.20 5.49 3.50
CA LEU A 107 -6.50 4.20 3.38
C LEU A 107 -5.13 4.34 2.73
N ALA A 108 -4.93 5.35 1.87
CA ALA A 108 -3.67 5.59 1.18
C ALA A 108 -2.55 6.11 2.10
N GLN A 109 -2.88 6.66 3.27
CA GLN A 109 -1.92 7.33 4.16
C GLN A 109 -0.97 6.40 4.93
N HIS A 110 -1.37 5.16 5.25
CA HIS A 110 -0.57 4.29 6.13
C HIS A 110 0.63 3.65 5.40
N ILE A 111 0.41 3.21 4.16
CA ILE A 111 1.46 2.65 3.31
C ILE A 111 1.37 3.33 1.94
N ALA A 112 2.12 4.43 1.83
CA ALA A 112 2.07 5.36 0.71
C ALA A 112 2.95 4.93 -0.48
N GLU A 113 4.01 4.17 -0.23
CA GLU A 113 5.02 3.80 -1.22
C GLU A 113 5.21 2.27 -1.31
N PRO A 114 5.52 1.73 -2.50
CA PRO A 114 5.92 0.34 -2.65
C PRO A 114 7.23 0.09 -1.90
N TYR A 115 7.32 -1.05 -1.21
CA TYR A 115 8.48 -1.41 -0.40
C TYR A 115 8.90 -2.88 -0.58
N ALA A 116 10.13 -3.18 -0.18
CA ALA A 116 10.63 -4.54 0.03
C ALA A 116 11.12 -4.68 1.47
N GLU A 117 10.64 -5.71 2.17
CA GLU A 117 11.13 -6.06 3.52
C GLU A 117 12.42 -6.87 3.43
N PHE A 118 13.42 -6.47 4.22
CA PHE A 118 14.73 -7.11 4.31
C PHE A 118 15.05 -7.45 5.76
N HIS A 119 15.68 -8.60 6.00
CA HIS A 119 16.33 -8.86 7.28
C HIS A 119 17.55 -7.91 7.46
N PRO A 120 17.85 -7.40 8.67
CA PRO A 120 18.91 -6.42 8.88
C PRO A 120 20.30 -6.86 8.40
N GLN A 121 20.64 -8.14 8.59
CA GLN A 121 21.91 -8.69 8.11
C GLN A 121 22.00 -8.76 6.57
N ASP A 122 20.91 -9.05 5.87
CA ASP A 122 20.92 -9.09 4.39
C ASP A 122 20.99 -7.69 3.81
N ALA A 123 20.32 -6.73 4.47
CA ALA A 123 20.41 -5.33 4.14
C ALA A 123 21.84 -4.81 4.35
N ALA A 124 22.44 -5.06 5.52
CA ALA A 124 23.80 -4.64 5.85
C ALA A 124 24.85 -5.21 4.88
N GLN A 125 24.74 -6.49 4.50
CA GLN A 125 25.62 -7.12 3.51
C GLN A 125 25.59 -6.43 2.14
N ARG A 126 24.48 -5.76 1.80
CA ARG A 126 24.26 -5.07 0.52
C ARG A 126 24.40 -3.56 0.63
N GLY A 127 24.73 -3.02 1.80
CA GLY A 127 24.73 -1.58 2.06
C GLY A 127 23.34 -0.94 1.98
N ILE A 128 22.29 -1.73 2.22
CA ILE A 128 20.91 -1.26 2.21
C ILE A 128 20.55 -0.65 3.57
N ILE A 129 20.07 0.60 3.55
CA ILE A 129 19.61 1.35 4.72
C ILE A 129 18.08 1.41 4.70
N ASP A 130 17.45 1.40 5.87
CA ASP A 130 16.00 1.54 6.00
C ASP A 130 15.48 2.84 5.34
N GLY A 131 14.31 2.77 4.68
CA GLY A 131 13.68 3.91 4.01
C GLY A 131 14.30 4.34 2.67
N GLN A 132 15.52 3.89 2.34
CA GLN A 132 16.15 4.28 1.08
C GLN A 132 15.54 3.54 -0.13
N LEU A 133 15.68 4.12 -1.33
CA LEU A 133 15.33 3.42 -2.56
C LEU A 133 16.29 2.27 -2.85
N THR A 134 15.73 1.15 -3.26
CA THR A 134 16.45 -0.10 -3.52
C THR A 134 15.97 -0.70 -4.83
N ASP A 135 16.92 -1.02 -5.70
CA ASP A 135 16.70 -1.71 -6.97
C ASP A 135 16.71 -3.22 -6.69
N VAL A 136 15.57 -3.87 -6.87
CA VAL A 136 15.39 -5.32 -6.74
C VAL A 136 15.22 -5.90 -8.14
N PHE A 137 16.05 -6.87 -8.53
CA PHE A 137 16.17 -7.25 -9.93
C PHE A 137 16.57 -8.72 -10.12
N ASN A 138 16.28 -9.22 -11.32
CA ASN A 138 16.78 -10.49 -11.85
C ASN A 138 16.87 -10.40 -13.39
N LYS A 139 17.06 -11.52 -14.09
CA LYS A 139 17.16 -11.51 -15.57
C LYS A 139 15.90 -11.02 -16.29
N ARG A 140 14.73 -11.04 -15.63
CA ARG A 140 13.44 -10.64 -16.23
C ARG A 140 13.24 -9.12 -16.17
N GLY A 141 13.88 -8.43 -15.24
CA GLY A 141 13.80 -6.98 -15.13
C GLY A 141 14.18 -6.49 -13.74
N SER A 142 13.76 -5.26 -13.43
CA SER A 142 13.96 -4.66 -12.12
C SER A 142 12.75 -3.87 -11.64
N ILE A 143 12.68 -3.70 -10.33
CA ILE A 143 11.76 -2.81 -9.66
C ILE A 143 12.52 -1.90 -8.68
N LEU A 144 12.01 -0.69 -8.48
CA LEU A 144 12.53 0.30 -7.56
C LEU A 144 11.51 0.53 -6.45
N VAL A 145 11.90 0.23 -5.22
CA VAL A 145 11.02 0.23 -4.04
C VAL A 145 11.76 0.78 -2.82
N ARG A 146 11.02 1.15 -1.77
CA ARG A 146 11.60 1.51 -0.47
C ARG A 146 12.11 0.27 0.26
N ALA A 147 13.31 0.32 0.83
CA ALA A 147 13.75 -0.71 1.76
C ALA A 147 13.00 -0.55 3.09
N LYS A 148 12.51 -1.66 3.63
CA LYS A 148 11.99 -1.77 4.99
C LYS A 148 12.78 -2.82 5.74
N VAL A 149 13.70 -2.38 6.60
CA VAL A 149 14.62 -3.26 7.32
C VAL A 149 13.95 -3.72 8.62
N THR A 150 13.79 -5.03 8.79
CA THR A 150 13.04 -5.58 9.92
C THR A 150 13.48 -7.00 10.29
N GLU A 151 13.63 -7.25 11.59
CA GLU A 151 13.94 -8.58 12.15
C GLU A 151 12.80 -9.61 11.93
N ASN A 152 11.61 -9.15 11.53
CA ASN A 152 10.48 -10.05 11.22
C ASN A 152 10.67 -10.81 9.90
N GLN A 153 11.60 -10.35 9.05
CA GLN A 153 11.87 -10.98 7.76
C GLN A 153 12.97 -12.01 7.92
N ARG A 154 12.81 -13.21 7.34
CA ARG A 154 13.83 -14.26 7.43
C ARG A 154 15.06 -13.92 6.57
N ARG A 155 16.26 -14.28 7.04
CA ARG A 155 17.51 -14.18 6.27
C ARG A 155 17.44 -14.95 4.95
N GLY A 156 17.93 -14.35 3.87
CA GLY A 156 17.91 -14.89 2.51
C GLY A 156 16.56 -14.74 1.80
N GLU A 157 15.56 -14.15 2.45
CA GLU A 157 14.22 -13.97 1.91
C GLU A 157 13.82 -12.50 1.98
N ILE A 158 13.09 -12.01 0.98
CA ILE A 158 12.48 -10.67 1.00
C ILE A 158 10.99 -10.75 0.73
N PHE A 159 10.23 -9.75 1.17
CA PHE A 159 8.81 -9.65 0.88
C PHE A 159 8.49 -8.36 0.12
N VAL A 160 7.78 -8.50 -1.01
CA VAL A 160 7.31 -7.36 -1.82
C VAL A 160 5.78 -7.42 -1.99
N PRO A 161 5.02 -6.41 -1.54
CA PRO A 161 3.58 -6.40 -1.73
C PRO A 161 3.16 -6.36 -3.21
N MET A 162 2.03 -7.00 -3.52
CA MET A 162 1.52 -7.14 -4.89
C MET A 162 0.71 -5.94 -5.42
N HIS A 163 0.50 -4.90 -4.62
CA HIS A 163 -0.58 -3.93 -4.86
C HIS A 163 -0.27 -2.87 -5.91
N TRP A 164 0.98 -2.39 -5.97
CA TRP A 164 1.36 -1.28 -6.85
C TRP A 164 1.41 -1.72 -8.31
N THR A 165 0.64 -1.00 -9.12
CA THR A 165 0.61 -1.09 -10.58
C THR A 165 1.25 0.16 -11.19
N SER A 166 1.45 0.17 -12.51
CA SER A 166 1.96 1.35 -13.24
C SER A 166 1.07 2.59 -13.09
N ARG A 167 -0.16 2.45 -12.59
CA ARG A 167 -1.02 3.60 -12.27
C ARG A 167 -0.56 4.35 -11.01
N TYR A 168 -0.03 3.63 -10.02
CA TYR A 168 0.24 4.16 -8.69
C TYR A 168 1.73 4.23 -8.36
N ALA A 169 2.59 3.67 -9.20
CA ALA A 169 4.04 3.82 -9.08
C ALA A 169 4.69 3.44 -10.41
N GLY A 170 5.87 4.02 -10.70
CA GLY A 170 6.59 3.77 -11.95
C GLY A 170 7.13 2.34 -12.04
N LYS A 171 8.40 2.14 -11.72
CA LYS A 171 9.09 0.84 -11.80
C LYS A 171 8.83 -0.04 -10.57
N ALA A 172 7.58 -0.21 -10.11
CA ALA A 172 7.32 -0.91 -8.82
C ALA A 172 6.50 -2.20 -8.92
N ARG A 173 6.15 -2.64 -10.13
CA ARG A 173 5.29 -3.82 -10.32
C ARG A 173 6.10 -5.11 -10.05
N MET A 174 5.95 -5.68 -8.86
CA MET A 174 6.66 -6.91 -8.46
C MET A 174 6.50 -8.08 -9.43
N GLY A 175 5.38 -8.15 -10.14
CA GLY A 175 5.09 -9.21 -11.12
C GLY A 175 6.11 -9.24 -12.27
N THR A 176 6.82 -8.15 -12.52
CA THR A 176 7.95 -8.08 -13.46
C THR A 176 9.06 -9.07 -13.11
N LEU A 177 9.23 -9.40 -11.82
CA LEU A 177 10.27 -10.29 -11.34
C LEU A 177 9.84 -11.76 -11.27
N ILE A 178 8.55 -12.08 -11.44
CA ILE A 178 8.02 -13.44 -11.29
C ILE A 178 8.23 -14.27 -12.57
N SER A 179 8.50 -15.57 -12.42
CA SER A 179 8.64 -16.50 -13.55
C SER A 179 7.29 -16.75 -14.24
N ASP A 180 7.31 -17.23 -15.48
CA ASP A 180 6.11 -17.68 -16.21
C ASP A 180 5.77 -19.15 -15.92
N ARG A 181 6.44 -19.77 -14.93
CA ARG A 181 6.21 -21.16 -14.54
C ARG A 181 4.81 -21.35 -13.99
N ARG A 182 4.22 -22.49 -14.33
CA ARG A 182 2.89 -22.91 -13.91
C ARG A 182 2.89 -24.37 -13.56
N ASP A 183 2.05 -24.74 -12.62
CA ASP A 183 1.74 -26.14 -12.35
C ASP A 183 1.18 -26.80 -13.63
N PRO A 184 1.77 -27.93 -14.10
CA PRO A 184 1.40 -28.53 -15.37
C PRO A 184 0.00 -29.14 -15.40
N LEU A 185 -0.64 -29.36 -14.24
CA LEU A 185 -1.97 -29.94 -14.14
C LEU A 185 -3.06 -28.86 -14.09
N SER A 186 -2.92 -27.88 -13.20
CA SER A 186 -3.91 -26.84 -12.93
C SER A 186 -3.67 -25.54 -13.70
N GLY A 187 -2.47 -25.34 -14.25
CA GLY A 187 -2.05 -24.07 -14.86
C GLY A 187 -1.81 -22.94 -13.86
N GLN A 188 -1.83 -23.22 -12.55
CA GLN A 188 -1.63 -22.20 -11.52
C GLN A 188 -0.19 -21.65 -11.54
N PRO A 189 0.01 -20.33 -11.52
CA PRO A 189 1.34 -19.72 -11.58
C PRO A 189 2.11 -19.78 -10.25
N GLU A 190 3.43 -19.89 -10.34
CA GLU A 190 4.37 -19.90 -9.20
C GLU A 190 4.66 -18.49 -8.67
N LEU A 191 3.69 -17.85 -8.00
CA LEU A 191 3.79 -16.43 -7.61
C LEU A 191 4.55 -16.15 -6.30
N LYS A 192 5.03 -17.19 -5.60
CA LYS A 192 5.58 -17.10 -4.22
C LYS A 192 7.06 -17.41 -4.13
N PHE A 193 7.69 -17.68 -5.26
CA PHE A 193 9.10 -18.00 -5.32
C PHE A 193 9.73 -17.30 -6.52
N SER A 194 10.61 -16.34 -6.25
CA SER A 194 11.43 -15.73 -7.29
C SER A 194 12.81 -15.43 -6.75
N SER A 195 13.84 -15.98 -7.39
CA SER A 195 15.23 -15.62 -7.10
C SER A 195 15.53 -14.22 -7.64
N VAL A 196 16.10 -13.36 -6.79
CA VAL A 196 16.38 -11.94 -7.07
C VAL A 196 17.68 -11.50 -6.40
N ASN A 197 18.28 -10.42 -6.90
CA ASN A 197 19.28 -9.62 -6.20
C ASN A 197 18.66 -8.29 -5.76
N ALA A 198 19.35 -7.58 -4.86
CA ALA A 198 18.99 -6.23 -4.46
C ALA A 198 20.25 -5.38 -4.29
N ARG A 199 20.15 -4.09 -4.62
CA ARG A 199 21.21 -3.11 -4.39
C ARG A 199 20.64 -1.73 -4.05
N PRO A 200 21.38 -0.90 -3.27
CA PRO A 200 21.00 0.50 -3.06
C PRO A 200 20.81 1.24 -4.38
N TYR A 201 19.82 2.11 -4.44
CA TYR A 201 19.63 3.03 -5.54
C TYR A 201 19.88 4.47 -5.05
N SER A 202 21.03 5.02 -5.45
CA SER A 202 21.42 6.38 -5.09
C SER A 202 20.62 7.41 -5.89
N THR A 203 20.14 8.45 -5.21
CA THR A 203 19.41 9.57 -5.80
C THR A 203 20.14 10.86 -5.53
N ASP A 204 20.26 11.75 -6.52
CA ASP A 204 20.83 13.08 -6.33
C ASP A 204 19.82 14.05 -5.71
N TRP A 205 18.53 13.76 -5.87
CA TRP A 205 17.44 14.54 -5.31
C TRP A 205 16.22 13.65 -5.03
N ARG A 206 15.41 14.10 -4.07
CA ARG A 206 14.12 13.52 -3.71
C ARG A 206 13.10 14.65 -3.56
N GLY A 207 11.83 14.33 -3.59
CA GLY A 207 10.80 15.33 -3.40
C GLY A 207 9.40 14.75 -3.40
N PHE A 208 8.44 15.64 -3.34
CA PHE A 208 7.04 15.31 -3.47
C PHE A 208 6.28 16.37 -4.25
N ILE A 209 5.15 15.94 -4.80
CA ILE A 209 4.17 16.77 -5.48
C ILE A 209 2.84 16.63 -4.74
N LEU A 210 2.18 17.75 -4.46
CA LEU A 210 0.76 17.78 -4.13
C LEU A 210 0.05 18.54 -5.24
N THR A 211 -1.05 18.02 -5.76
CA THR A 211 -1.78 18.62 -6.89
C THR A 211 -3.25 18.32 -6.77
N ARG A 212 -4.12 19.21 -7.25
CA ARG A 212 -5.56 18.93 -7.32
C ARG A 212 -5.95 17.98 -8.44
N GLU A 213 -5.19 18.02 -9.52
CA GLU A 213 -5.42 17.19 -10.69
C GLU A 213 -4.47 16.00 -10.73
N ASP A 214 -4.96 14.89 -11.29
CA ASP A 214 -4.16 13.70 -11.55
C ASP A 214 -3.20 13.97 -12.71
N ILE A 215 -1.91 14.08 -12.41
CA ILE A 215 -0.88 14.38 -13.41
C ILE A 215 -0.36 13.12 -14.12
N GLY A 216 -0.95 11.95 -13.84
CA GLY A 216 -0.54 10.69 -14.47
C GLY A 216 0.84 10.23 -14.02
N GLU A 217 1.73 9.96 -14.98
CA GLU A 217 3.11 9.54 -14.74
C GLU A 217 4.04 10.77 -14.80
N PRO A 218 4.68 11.17 -13.69
CA PRO A 218 5.64 12.27 -13.72
C PRO A 218 6.87 11.92 -14.56
N ASP A 219 7.09 12.64 -15.64
CA ASP A 219 8.31 12.50 -16.45
C ASP A 219 9.56 12.98 -15.71
N HIS A 220 10.72 12.63 -16.25
CA HIS A 220 12.05 13.03 -15.73
C HIS A 220 12.34 12.60 -14.28
N CYS A 221 11.55 11.68 -13.73
CA CYS A 221 11.77 11.04 -12.43
C CYS A 221 12.23 9.59 -12.63
N ASP A 222 13.25 9.15 -11.88
CA ASP A 222 13.65 7.73 -11.86
C ASP A 222 12.68 6.89 -11.02
N TYR A 223 12.16 7.50 -9.96
CA TYR A 223 11.19 6.93 -9.04
C TYR A 223 9.98 7.84 -8.92
N TRP A 224 8.79 7.24 -8.95
CA TRP A 224 7.59 7.90 -8.45
C TRP A 224 6.61 6.89 -7.87
N ALA A 225 5.87 7.33 -6.85
CA ALA A 225 4.73 6.63 -6.27
C ALA A 225 3.63 7.63 -5.94
N SER A 226 2.37 7.29 -6.20
CA SER A 226 1.25 8.21 -6.07
C SER A 226 0.09 7.64 -5.28
N GLY A 227 -0.72 8.55 -4.76
CA GLY A 227 -1.99 8.24 -4.14
C GLY A 227 -2.87 9.48 -4.03
N VAL A 228 -3.92 9.38 -3.24
CA VAL A 228 -4.94 10.43 -3.12
C VAL A 228 -4.89 11.11 -1.75
N ILE A 229 -5.17 12.40 -1.74
CA ILE A 229 -5.44 13.21 -0.55
C ILE A 229 -6.88 13.74 -0.63
N ASP A 230 -7.39 14.34 0.44
CA ASP A 230 -8.80 14.79 0.49
C ASP A 230 -9.19 15.75 -0.64
N GLN A 231 -8.23 16.55 -1.10
CA GLN A 231 -8.43 17.60 -2.11
C GLN A 231 -7.44 17.45 -3.28
N GLY A 232 -7.17 16.21 -3.71
CA GLY A 232 -6.31 15.94 -4.86
C GLY A 232 -5.46 14.68 -4.74
N PHE A 233 -4.21 14.79 -5.19
CA PHE A 233 -3.26 13.70 -5.32
C PHE A 233 -1.93 14.08 -4.68
N TYR A 234 -1.19 13.05 -4.24
CA TYR A 234 0.21 13.18 -3.85
C TYR A 234 1.08 12.28 -4.72
N TYR A 235 2.32 12.71 -4.94
CA TYR A 235 3.37 11.93 -5.58
C TYR A 235 4.64 12.05 -4.76
N GLU A 236 5.26 10.94 -4.41
CA GLU A 236 6.67 10.89 -4.01
C GLU A 236 7.48 10.74 -5.29
N ILE A 237 8.57 11.51 -5.42
CA ILE A 237 9.43 11.52 -6.59
C ILE A 237 10.91 11.50 -6.18
N ALA A 238 11.74 10.87 -7.01
CA ALA A 238 13.20 10.97 -6.86
C ALA A 238 13.90 10.73 -8.19
N GLY A 239 15.15 11.18 -8.27
CA GLY A 239 15.97 10.97 -9.46
C GLY A 239 17.44 11.28 -9.26
N GLN A 240 18.20 10.93 -10.28
CA GLN A 240 19.60 11.31 -10.48
C GLN A 240 19.69 12.56 -11.38
N GLY A 241 20.85 13.20 -11.39
CA GLY A 241 21.14 14.37 -12.21
C GLY A 241 20.59 15.68 -11.66
N ASP A 242 20.28 16.60 -12.58
CA ASP A 242 19.81 17.94 -12.27
C ASP A 242 18.28 17.97 -12.09
N VAL A 243 17.85 18.25 -10.86
CA VAL A 243 16.43 18.34 -10.49
C VAL A 243 15.67 19.43 -11.25
N ARG A 244 16.36 20.45 -11.77
CA ARG A 244 15.74 21.56 -12.52
C ARG A 244 15.00 21.08 -13.76
N THR A 245 15.56 20.12 -14.49
CA THR A 245 14.88 19.54 -15.65
C THR A 245 13.51 18.97 -15.28
N THR A 246 13.40 18.32 -14.12
CA THR A 246 12.14 17.77 -13.62
C THR A 246 11.19 18.86 -13.17
N VAL A 247 11.67 19.81 -12.36
CA VAL A 247 10.84 20.89 -11.79
C VAL A 247 10.30 21.79 -12.91
N ASP A 248 11.15 22.19 -13.86
CA ASP A 248 10.77 23.06 -14.97
C ASP A 248 9.78 22.36 -15.91
N HIS A 249 9.94 21.04 -16.15
CA HIS A 249 8.97 20.25 -16.90
C HIS A 249 7.60 20.22 -16.20
N LEU A 250 7.57 19.89 -14.91
CA LEU A 250 6.33 19.87 -14.11
C LEU A 250 5.64 21.23 -14.05
N GLU A 251 6.40 22.32 -13.99
CA GLU A 251 5.83 23.68 -14.10
C GLU A 251 5.22 23.95 -15.48
N SER A 252 5.85 23.44 -16.55
CA SER A 252 5.37 23.66 -17.92
C SER A 252 4.07 22.91 -18.23
N THR A 253 3.82 21.79 -17.54
CA THR A 253 2.60 20.98 -17.72
C THR A 253 1.41 21.50 -16.92
N MET A 254 1.64 22.32 -15.87
CA MET A 254 0.58 22.89 -15.03
C MET A 254 0.46 24.40 -15.26
N SER A 255 -0.67 24.83 -15.83
CA SER A 255 -0.90 26.22 -16.25
C SER A 255 -2.06 26.88 -15.51
N GLY A 256 -2.34 28.16 -15.82
CA GLY A 256 -3.53 28.85 -15.35
C GLY A 256 -3.35 29.75 -14.12
N GLY A 257 -2.14 29.89 -13.58
CA GLY A 257 -1.90 30.68 -12.37
C GLY A 257 -0.49 31.25 -12.23
N ASN A 258 -0.25 31.81 -11.05
CA ASN A 258 1.05 32.37 -10.66
C ASN A 258 1.84 31.36 -9.85
N TRP A 259 3.06 31.07 -10.29
CA TRP A 259 4.02 30.25 -9.57
C TRP A 259 4.83 31.07 -8.57
N LEU A 260 4.72 30.75 -7.28
CA LEU A 260 5.70 31.16 -6.28
C LEU A 260 6.90 30.22 -6.34
N ARG A 261 8.11 30.79 -6.34
CA ARG A 261 9.36 30.04 -6.51
C ARG A 261 10.36 30.39 -5.41
N LEU A 262 10.93 29.36 -4.81
CA LEU A 262 12.18 29.43 -4.05
C LEU A 262 13.12 28.36 -4.59
N SER A 263 14.34 28.75 -4.92
CA SER A 263 15.42 27.82 -5.25
C SER A 263 16.63 28.18 -4.40
N ASP A 264 17.23 27.17 -3.77
CA ASP A 264 18.55 27.25 -3.15
C ASP A 264 19.46 26.25 -3.86
N GLU A 265 20.35 26.77 -4.70
CA GLU A 265 21.26 25.97 -5.52
C GLU A 265 22.34 25.27 -4.69
N GLN A 266 22.69 25.78 -3.49
CA GLN A 266 23.75 25.20 -2.67
C GLN A 266 23.31 23.89 -2.03
N VAL A 267 22.04 23.81 -1.62
CA VAL A 267 21.44 22.61 -1.01
C VAL A 267 20.46 21.89 -1.94
N ARG A 268 20.37 22.31 -3.22
CA ARG A 268 19.46 21.79 -4.24
C ARG A 268 18.00 21.69 -3.78
N HIS A 269 17.56 22.73 -3.07
CA HIS A 269 16.19 22.82 -2.59
C HIS A 269 15.37 23.64 -3.56
N HIS A 270 14.35 23.04 -4.18
CA HIS A 270 13.41 23.77 -5.02
C HIS A 270 12.00 23.64 -4.44
N ARG A 271 11.33 24.77 -4.34
CA ARG A 271 9.94 24.87 -3.91
C ARG A 271 9.18 25.65 -4.95
N ARG A 272 8.14 25.05 -5.50
CA ARG A 272 7.22 25.65 -6.44
C ARG A 272 5.81 25.51 -5.90
N ILE A 273 5.05 26.60 -5.92
CA ILE A 273 3.65 26.61 -5.51
C ILE A 273 2.85 27.32 -6.60
N LEU A 274 1.93 26.60 -7.23
CA LEU A 274 0.99 27.15 -8.20
C LEU A 274 -0.23 27.70 -7.47
N ILE A 275 -0.52 28.97 -7.69
CA ILE A 275 -1.70 29.65 -7.15
C ILE A 275 -2.59 30.13 -8.30
N VAL A 276 -3.83 29.65 -8.32
CA VAL A 276 -4.88 30.08 -9.26
C VAL A 276 -6.00 30.72 -8.44
N ASP A 277 -6.39 31.95 -8.78
CA ASP A 277 -7.45 32.71 -8.08
C ASP A 277 -7.31 32.77 -6.55
N GLY A 278 -6.07 32.79 -6.06
CA GLY A 278 -5.76 32.84 -4.63
C GLY A 278 -5.72 31.48 -3.94
N ARG A 279 -6.05 30.40 -4.64
CA ARG A 279 -6.07 29.01 -4.15
C ARG A 279 -4.80 28.24 -4.53
N ILE A 280 -4.35 27.32 -3.68
CA ILE A 280 -3.27 26.38 -4.04
C ILE A 280 -3.82 25.33 -5.00
N GLU A 281 -3.14 25.17 -6.15
CA GLU A 281 -3.44 24.15 -7.15
C GLU A 281 -2.35 23.08 -7.22
N ALA A 282 -1.08 23.44 -7.03
CA ALA A 282 0.02 22.50 -6.97
C ALA A 282 1.15 22.96 -6.05
N VAL A 283 1.89 22.01 -5.47
CA VAL A 283 3.09 22.19 -4.67
C VAL A 283 4.13 21.16 -5.13
N ILE A 284 5.33 21.60 -5.50
CA ILE A 284 6.45 20.73 -5.87
C ILE A 284 7.64 21.09 -5.00
N PHE A 285 8.01 20.21 -4.07
CA PHE A 285 9.12 20.42 -3.15
C PHE A 285 10.17 19.34 -3.39
N THR A 286 11.40 19.75 -3.67
CA THR A 286 12.55 18.85 -3.85
C THR A 286 13.69 19.23 -2.91
N HIS A 287 14.49 18.24 -2.54
CA HIS A 287 15.61 18.36 -1.60
C HIS A 287 16.68 17.28 -1.81
N GLN A 288 17.88 17.50 -1.27
CA GLN A 288 19.02 16.57 -1.40
C GLN A 288 19.13 15.53 -0.27
N GLN A 289 18.77 15.88 0.98
CA GLN A 289 18.78 14.96 2.13
C GLN A 289 17.39 14.91 2.81
N GLU A 290 17.00 13.74 3.35
CA GLU A 290 15.78 13.59 4.19
C GLU A 290 15.80 14.60 5.36
N ALA A 291 14.69 15.17 5.85
CA ALA A 291 13.27 14.90 5.68
C ALA A 291 12.46 16.20 5.76
N PHE A 292 11.33 16.27 5.06
CA PHE A 292 10.25 17.17 5.46
C PHE A 292 9.54 16.55 6.67
N SER A 293 9.52 17.26 7.80
CA SER A 293 8.73 16.89 8.98
C SER A 293 7.23 17.03 8.63
N SER A 294 6.62 15.94 8.19
CA SER A 294 5.23 15.79 7.79
C SER A 294 4.72 16.72 6.67
N ARG A 295 4.09 16.13 5.66
CA ARG A 295 3.39 16.86 4.58
C ARG A 295 1.95 17.23 4.97
N GLN A 296 1.49 16.79 6.14
CA GLN A 296 0.10 16.89 6.55
C GLN A 296 -0.40 18.34 6.59
N TRP A 297 0.41 19.25 7.13
CA TRP A 297 0.04 20.66 7.20
C TRP A 297 -0.11 21.31 5.81
N LEU A 298 0.65 20.85 4.80
CA LEU A 298 0.52 21.31 3.40
C LEU A 298 -0.76 20.75 2.78
N ILE A 299 -1.03 19.46 2.98
CA ILE A 299 -2.24 18.79 2.50
C ILE A 299 -3.48 19.50 3.03
N GLU A 300 -3.48 19.94 4.29
CA GLU A 300 -4.59 20.68 4.88
C GLU A 300 -4.86 22.03 4.21
N ARG A 301 -3.81 22.71 3.70
CA ARG A 301 -3.97 23.99 2.97
C ARG A 301 -4.67 23.84 1.63
N PHE A 302 -4.77 22.63 1.08
CA PHE A 302 -5.58 22.37 -0.12
C PHE A 302 -7.09 22.47 0.16
N ARG A 303 -7.53 22.60 1.42
CA ARG A 303 -8.94 22.89 1.74
C ARG A 303 -9.27 24.38 1.71
N ASP A 304 -8.26 25.25 1.72
CA ASP A 304 -8.46 26.70 1.77
C ASP A 304 -8.78 27.22 0.37
N ASP A 305 -9.84 28.02 0.22
CA ASP A 305 -10.20 28.64 -1.07
C ASP A 305 -9.29 29.82 -1.43
N VAL A 306 -8.81 30.55 -0.42
CA VAL A 306 -7.86 31.65 -0.60
C VAL A 306 -6.81 31.58 0.51
N ILE A 307 -5.53 31.58 0.13
CA ILE A 307 -4.43 31.59 1.10
C ILE A 307 -3.96 33.01 1.43
N SER A 308 -3.63 33.25 2.70
CA SER A 308 -3.16 34.55 3.16
C SER A 308 -1.71 34.82 2.72
N ASN A 309 -1.28 36.09 2.78
CA ASN A 309 0.14 36.43 2.58
C ASN A 309 1.07 35.78 3.63
N SER A 310 0.54 35.48 4.82
CA SER A 310 1.29 34.75 5.83
C SER A 310 1.51 33.29 5.41
N ASP A 311 0.46 32.65 4.88
CA ASP A 311 0.53 31.27 4.38
C ASP A 311 1.48 31.17 3.19
N ARG A 312 1.43 32.13 2.26
CA ARG A 312 2.40 32.22 1.14
C ARG A 312 3.85 32.21 1.61
N ARG A 313 4.16 32.95 2.69
CA ARG A 313 5.50 32.95 3.29
C ARG A 313 5.83 31.62 3.96
N ALA A 314 4.89 31.01 4.68
CA ALA A 314 5.08 29.71 5.32
C ALA A 314 5.33 28.59 4.29
N LEU A 315 4.59 28.60 3.18
CA LEU A 315 4.78 27.69 2.04
C LEU A 315 6.18 27.83 1.44
N LEU A 316 6.63 29.05 1.16
CA LEU A 316 8.00 29.28 0.67
C LEU A 316 9.05 28.87 1.70
N ALA A 317 8.80 29.08 2.99
CA ALA A 317 9.68 28.65 4.08
C ALA A 317 9.70 27.12 4.29
N GLY A 318 8.71 26.40 3.75
CA GLY A 318 8.59 24.94 3.86
C GLY A 318 8.38 24.47 5.31
N LYS A 319 7.79 25.31 6.16
CA LYS A 319 7.50 24.99 7.55
C LYS A 319 6.06 25.40 7.87
N PRO A 320 5.34 24.64 8.69
CA PRO A 320 4.05 25.10 9.19
C PRO A 320 4.28 26.42 9.93
N GLY A 321 3.39 27.39 9.70
CA GLY A 321 3.38 28.63 10.48
C GLY A 321 2.92 28.34 11.92
N ASN A 322 1.66 28.65 12.23
CA ASN A 322 1.04 28.34 13.53
C ASN A 322 0.29 26.99 13.56
N ALA A 323 0.35 26.17 12.51
CA ALA A 323 -0.35 24.88 12.44
C ALA A 323 0.42 23.78 13.21
N GLU A 324 -0.30 22.94 13.98
CA GLU A 324 0.31 21.84 14.75
C GLU A 324 0.72 20.70 13.80
N ASP A 325 1.99 20.31 13.82
CA ASP A 325 2.51 19.17 13.07
C ASP A 325 2.25 17.87 13.84
N THR A 326 1.35 17.04 13.32
CA THR A 326 0.96 15.76 13.95
C THR A 326 1.85 14.57 13.57
N GLY A 327 2.83 14.72 12.68
CA GLY A 327 3.66 13.62 12.19
C GLY A 327 2.95 12.68 11.21
N ALA A 328 3.54 11.49 10.96
CA ALA A 328 2.95 10.48 10.08
C ALA A 328 1.67 9.87 10.69
N ILE A 329 0.67 9.52 9.87
CA ILE A 329 -0.55 8.88 10.38
C ILE A 329 -0.27 7.43 10.75
N ILE A 330 -0.32 7.15 12.05
CA ILE A 330 -0.12 5.80 12.61
C ILE A 330 -1.45 5.06 12.70
N CYS A 331 -2.56 5.76 13.04
CA CYS A 331 -3.89 5.16 13.13
C CYS A 331 -4.87 5.74 12.11
N SER A 332 -5.06 5.04 10.99
CA SER A 332 -6.00 5.48 9.93
C SER A 332 -7.47 5.53 10.36
N CYS A 333 -7.87 4.73 11.36
CA CYS A 333 -9.25 4.69 11.84
C CYS A 333 -9.71 6.02 12.45
N PHE A 334 -8.85 6.61 13.28
CA PHE A 334 -9.13 7.83 14.04
C PHE A 334 -8.23 9.01 13.64
N GLN A 335 -7.41 8.83 12.60
CA GLN A 335 -6.51 9.85 12.06
C GLN A 335 -5.54 10.39 13.12
N VAL A 336 -4.95 9.48 13.89
CA VAL A 336 -3.97 9.82 14.94
C VAL A 336 -2.56 9.76 14.37
N GLY A 337 -1.82 10.86 14.51
CA GLY A 337 -0.45 11.01 14.06
C GLY A 337 0.61 10.61 15.09
N GLU A 338 1.80 10.31 14.60
CA GLU A 338 2.99 9.91 15.35
C GLU A 338 3.33 10.91 16.47
N LYS A 339 3.36 12.22 16.17
CA LYS A 339 3.74 13.24 17.16
C LYS A 339 2.69 13.38 18.26
N GLN A 340 1.41 13.11 17.96
CA GLN A 340 0.36 13.07 18.98
C GLN A 340 0.56 11.88 19.92
N ILE A 341 0.95 10.72 19.37
CA ILE A 341 1.28 9.52 20.14
C ILE A 341 2.51 9.77 21.02
N ILE A 342 3.60 10.31 20.47
CA ILE A 342 4.82 10.64 21.22
C ILE A 342 4.51 11.63 22.35
N LYS A 343 3.72 12.68 22.07
CA LYS A 343 3.27 13.65 23.08
C LYS A 343 2.48 12.99 24.21
N ALA A 344 1.61 12.03 23.90
CA ALA A 344 0.85 11.28 24.90
C ALA A 344 1.75 10.32 25.70
N ILE A 345 2.77 9.71 25.08
CA ILE A 345 3.78 8.89 25.77
C ILE A 345 4.55 9.75 26.77
N HIS A 346 5.03 10.93 26.35
CA HIS A 346 5.73 11.87 27.25
C HIS A 346 4.81 12.42 28.36
N ALA A 347 3.49 12.44 28.14
CA ALA A 347 2.50 12.77 29.16
C ALA A 347 2.17 11.60 30.11
N GLY A 348 2.78 10.43 29.94
CA GLY A 348 2.69 9.28 30.86
C GLY A 348 1.96 8.05 30.32
N CYS A 349 1.55 8.02 29.05
CA CYS A 349 0.95 6.81 28.46
C CYS A 349 2.06 5.79 28.10
N ASN A 350 2.09 4.65 28.80
CA ASN A 350 3.13 3.63 28.65
C ASN A 350 2.62 2.33 28.00
N SER A 351 1.36 2.30 27.57
CA SER A 351 0.79 1.14 26.89
C SER A 351 -0.11 1.53 25.73
N ALA A 352 -0.29 0.60 24.79
CA ALA A 352 -1.23 0.78 23.68
C ALA A 352 -2.69 0.92 24.17
N ALA A 353 -3.03 0.37 25.35
CA ALA A 353 -4.35 0.52 25.95
C ALA A 353 -4.56 1.96 26.45
N GLU A 354 -3.61 2.52 27.19
CA GLU A 354 -3.66 3.90 27.69
C GLU A 354 -3.67 4.94 26.56
N LEU A 355 -2.89 4.70 25.51
CA LEU A 355 -2.95 5.50 24.28
C LEU A 355 -4.31 5.36 23.57
N GLY A 356 -4.92 4.17 23.64
CA GLY A 356 -6.27 3.94 23.14
C GLY A 356 -7.34 4.69 23.92
N ASP A 357 -7.23 4.78 25.25
CA ASP A 357 -8.16 5.56 26.06
C ASP A 357 -8.03 7.07 25.80
N THR A 358 -6.81 7.54 25.57
CA THR A 358 -6.51 8.97 25.37
C THR A 358 -6.78 9.45 23.94
N LEU A 359 -6.29 8.71 22.94
CA LEU A 359 -6.27 9.11 21.52
C LEU A 359 -7.20 8.25 20.66
N LYS A 360 -7.84 7.21 21.21
CA LYS A 360 -8.65 6.20 20.49
C LYS A 360 -7.86 5.28 19.56
N CYS A 361 -6.56 5.52 19.33
CA CYS A 361 -5.76 4.67 18.47
C CYS A 361 -5.70 3.22 19.00
N GLY A 362 -5.71 2.23 18.10
CA GLY A 362 -5.68 0.82 18.48
C GLY A 362 -7.01 0.21 18.95
N THR A 363 -8.06 1.00 19.18
CA THR A 363 -9.32 0.50 19.77
C THR A 363 -10.34 -0.04 18.77
N ASN A 364 -10.26 0.37 17.49
CA ASN A 364 -11.25 -0.04 16.47
C ASN A 364 -10.82 -1.32 15.71
N CYS A 365 -9.71 -1.26 14.97
CA CYS A 365 -9.23 -2.40 14.18
C CYS A 365 -7.92 -3.01 14.70
N GLY A 366 -7.27 -2.39 15.69
CA GLY A 366 -6.03 -2.88 16.30
C GLY A 366 -4.76 -2.86 15.44
N SER A 367 -4.81 -2.43 14.18
CA SER A 367 -3.66 -2.58 13.26
C SER A 367 -2.45 -1.71 13.54
N CYS A 368 -2.68 -0.57 14.19
CA CYS A 368 -1.62 0.35 14.57
C CYS A 368 -0.96 -0.08 15.88
N ILE A 369 -1.45 -1.12 16.56
CA ILE A 369 -0.91 -1.59 17.85
C ILE A 369 0.57 -2.00 17.73
N PRO A 370 1.02 -2.75 16.71
CA PRO A 370 2.44 -3.10 16.58
C PRO A 370 3.32 -1.86 16.46
N GLU A 371 2.92 -0.90 15.63
CA GLU A 371 3.66 0.35 15.41
C GLU A 371 3.65 1.25 16.66
N ILE A 372 2.51 1.34 17.35
CA ILE A 372 2.41 2.01 18.66
C ILE A 372 3.36 1.38 19.67
N LYS A 373 3.45 0.04 19.74
CA LYS A 373 4.39 -0.65 20.63
C LYS A 373 5.83 -0.32 20.29
N THR A 374 6.19 -0.27 19.00
CA THR A 374 7.52 0.16 18.56
C THR A 374 7.83 1.59 19.02
N LEU A 375 6.88 2.52 18.87
CA LEU A 375 7.03 3.91 19.33
C LEU A 375 7.19 3.99 20.86
N ILE A 376 6.41 3.23 21.63
CA ILE A 376 6.54 3.17 23.09
C ILE A 376 7.96 2.71 23.48
N THR A 377 8.44 1.62 22.88
CA THR A 377 9.79 1.09 23.17
C THR A 377 10.87 2.12 22.85
N ALA A 378 10.84 2.71 21.64
CA ALA A 378 11.82 3.69 21.21
C ALA A 378 11.86 4.95 22.12
N GLN A 379 10.70 5.43 22.56
CA GLN A 379 10.62 6.59 23.45
C GLN A 379 11.02 6.25 24.89
N SER A 380 10.72 5.04 25.37
CA SER A 380 11.11 4.58 26.71
C SER A 380 12.64 4.49 26.86
N GLU A 381 13.32 3.99 25.81
CA GLU A 381 14.78 3.95 25.76
C GLU A 381 15.39 5.36 25.79
N THR A 382 14.79 6.32 25.07
CA THR A 382 15.21 7.72 25.06
C THR A 382 15.08 8.38 26.44
N ILE A 383 13.95 8.19 27.12
CA ILE A 383 13.70 8.73 28.47
C ILE A 383 14.69 8.13 29.50
N SER A 384 15.03 6.85 29.39
CA SER A 384 15.99 6.21 30.30
C SER A 384 17.44 6.70 30.12
N GLY A 385 17.79 7.16 28.91
CA GLY A 385 19.09 7.74 28.60
C GLY A 385 19.27 9.16 29.13
N GLU A 386 18.22 9.98 29.14
CA GLU A 386 18.26 11.36 29.66
C GLU A 386 18.29 11.43 31.20
N VAL A 387 17.79 10.42 31.90
CA VAL A 387 17.87 10.34 33.38
C VAL A 387 19.24 9.86 33.87
N SER A 388 20.09 9.36 32.95
CA SER A 388 21.43 8.82 33.25
C SER A 388 22.58 9.78 32.92
N GLN A 389 22.29 11.03 32.53
CA GLN A 389 23.22 12.16 32.46
C GLN A 389 22.88 13.19 33.54
#